data_AF-A0A942SH97-F1
#
_entry.id   AF-A0A942SH97-F1
#
_cell.length_a   1.000
_cell.length_b   1.000
_cell.length_c   1.000
_cell.angle_alpha   90.00
_cell.angle_beta   90.00
_cell.angle_gamma   90.00
#
_symmetry.space_group_name_H-M   'P 1'
#
loop_
_entity.id
_entity.type
_entity.pdbx_description
1 polymer ?
#
loop_
_entity_poly.entity_id
_entity_poly.type
_entity_poly.pdbx_seq_one_letter_code
_entity_poly.pdbx_strand_id
1 'polypeptide(L)'
;MSPLYGNKDTKHSLADFFPFQAARLTLLEQSERIPGLNFSIKAILLLGKVNKKIRANHPSHVNVIVEKITLLNNFNLKGRIGGVYISTNESNTKKSSEFLSTYPSTLTRCHVGFSGWHNLDIIAIRRSDMGVICDFNPQNKIFLEQTLECLLRSESREEFVKSMRKYVKESAITFSPNVSDEFREYKKGYSPGEEIRRELAREGSWLSSDAQFQYVKNLADEGKIALITEDIRNTKTFKKIANLVAKGDFKIDTLYLSNICHYMQDETDQEKFISTVKALANEETIIINCPKLQGKRHTQAPNQEILLAKDLKGNHSKLLETAC
;
A
#
# COMPACT_ATOMS: atom_id res chain seq x y z
N MET A 1 -12.19 -26.55 -58.82
CA MET A 1 -10.78 -26.95 -58.97
C MET A 1 -10.03 -26.52 -57.73
N SER A 2 -9.26 -27.43 -57.13
CA SER A 2 -8.17 -27.16 -56.16
C SER A 2 -6.84 -27.07 -56.95
N PRO A 3 -5.64 -26.89 -56.35
CA PRO A 3 -5.27 -26.66 -54.94
C PRO A 3 -4.75 -25.19 -54.75
N LEU A 4 -3.79 -24.73 -53.92
CA LEU A 4 -2.69 -25.30 -53.12
C LEU A 4 -2.47 -24.55 -51.78
N TYR A 5 -1.52 -25.06 -50.99
CA TYR A 5 -1.11 -24.59 -49.67
C TYR A 5 -0.16 -23.38 -49.70
N GLY A 6 -0.09 -22.66 -48.58
CA GLY A 6 0.96 -21.67 -48.27
C GLY A 6 1.29 -21.65 -46.78
N ASN A 7 2.00 -22.67 -46.27
CA ASN A 7 2.33 -22.79 -44.84
C ASN A 7 3.54 -21.90 -44.46
N LYS A 8 3.51 -21.25 -43.28
CA LYS A 8 4.68 -20.55 -42.70
C LYS A 8 4.70 -20.64 -41.18
N ASP A 9 5.67 -21.39 -40.65
CA ASP A 9 5.96 -21.49 -39.22
C ASP A 9 6.52 -20.18 -38.65
N THR A 10 5.69 -19.41 -37.93
CA THR A 10 6.19 -18.39 -37.01
C THR A 10 6.61 -19.03 -35.69
N LYS A 11 7.83 -19.55 -35.64
CA LYS A 11 8.49 -19.96 -34.39
C LYS A 11 8.70 -18.73 -33.50
N HIS A 12 7.76 -18.45 -32.60
CA HIS A 12 7.98 -17.46 -31.54
C HIS A 12 9.09 -17.95 -30.61
N SER A 13 10.15 -17.15 -30.51
CA SER A 13 11.29 -17.45 -29.64
C SER A 13 10.91 -17.16 -28.19
N LEU A 14 11.29 -18.04 -27.26
CA LEU A 14 11.18 -17.77 -25.82
C LEU A 14 12.18 -16.70 -25.33
N ALA A 15 13.03 -16.15 -26.22
CA ALA A 15 13.98 -15.09 -25.90
C ALA A 15 13.34 -13.71 -25.65
N ASP A 16 12.17 -13.43 -26.24
CA ASP A 16 11.56 -12.08 -26.25
C ASP A 16 10.94 -11.66 -24.89
N PHE A 17 11.12 -12.47 -23.84
CA PHE A 17 10.49 -12.32 -22.53
C PHE A 17 11.39 -11.73 -21.41
N PHE A 18 12.53 -11.12 -21.74
CA PHE A 18 13.51 -10.63 -20.75
C PHE A 18 13.83 -9.11 -20.74
N PRO A 19 12.82 -8.20 -20.70
CA PRO A 19 13.09 -6.76 -20.42
C PRO A 19 13.75 -6.53 -19.04
N PHE A 20 13.59 -7.49 -18.12
CA PHE A 20 14.15 -7.45 -16.76
C PHE A 20 15.69 -7.51 -16.68
N GLN A 21 16.40 -8.03 -17.69
CA GLN A 21 17.88 -8.02 -17.66
C GLN A 21 18.44 -6.66 -18.09
N ALA A 22 17.91 -6.07 -19.16
CA ALA A 22 18.34 -4.76 -19.66
C ALA A 22 18.16 -3.65 -18.60
N ALA A 23 16.95 -3.51 -18.04
CA ALA A 23 16.67 -2.50 -17.01
C ALA A 23 17.53 -2.66 -15.74
N ARG A 24 17.93 -3.90 -15.42
CA ARG A 24 18.80 -4.22 -14.28
C ARG A 24 20.26 -3.85 -14.52
N LEU A 25 20.76 -3.98 -15.76
CA LEU A 25 22.08 -3.49 -16.16
C LEU A 25 22.11 -1.95 -16.10
N THR A 26 21.12 -1.28 -16.69
CA THR A 26 21.06 0.20 -16.70
C THR A 26 21.01 0.81 -15.29
N LEU A 27 20.32 0.18 -14.33
CA LEU A 27 20.33 0.60 -12.93
C LEU A 27 21.69 0.39 -12.23
N LEU A 28 22.42 -0.67 -12.57
CA LEU A 28 23.79 -0.89 -12.06
C LEU A 28 24.76 0.15 -12.64
N GLU A 29 24.73 0.37 -13.96
CA GLU A 29 25.57 1.35 -14.67
C GLU A 29 25.34 2.80 -14.18
N GLN A 30 24.10 3.14 -13.81
CA GLN A 30 23.79 4.43 -13.17
C GLN A 30 24.28 4.49 -11.71
N SER A 31 24.31 3.37 -10.99
CA SER A 31 24.77 3.29 -9.59
C SER A 31 26.28 3.44 -9.40
N GLU A 32 27.07 3.21 -10.45
CA GLU A 32 28.53 3.38 -10.43
C GLU A 32 28.94 4.84 -10.64
N ARG A 33 28.04 5.68 -11.18
CA ARG A 33 28.30 7.11 -11.45
C ARG A 33 27.92 8.05 -10.30
N ILE A 34 27.27 7.55 -9.25
CA ILE A 34 26.80 8.35 -8.11
C ILE A 34 27.32 7.73 -6.81
N PRO A 35 28.38 8.30 -6.21
CA PRO A 35 28.88 7.88 -4.89
C PRO A 35 27.75 7.89 -3.84
N GLY A 36 27.49 6.73 -3.23
CA GLY A 36 26.39 6.51 -2.28
C GLY A 36 25.26 5.63 -2.82
N LEU A 37 24.88 5.74 -4.10
CA LEU A 37 23.74 4.98 -4.66
C LEU A 37 24.02 3.46 -4.72
N ASN A 38 25.31 3.11 -4.81
CA ASN A 38 25.82 1.74 -4.89
C ASN A 38 25.43 0.87 -3.68
N PHE A 39 25.23 1.45 -2.49
CA PHE A 39 24.85 0.70 -1.28
C PHE A 39 23.37 0.27 -1.34
N SER A 40 22.46 1.21 -1.63
CA SER A 40 21.02 0.95 -1.73
C SER A 40 20.68 -0.05 -2.85
N ILE A 41 21.34 0.03 -4.01
CA ILE A 41 21.09 -0.90 -5.11
C ILE A 41 21.65 -2.30 -4.81
N LYS A 42 22.80 -2.42 -4.12
CA LYS A 42 23.28 -3.71 -3.61
C LYS A 42 22.36 -4.30 -2.54
N ALA A 43 21.79 -3.47 -1.66
CA ALA A 43 20.75 -3.89 -0.72
C ALA A 43 19.52 -4.44 -1.46
N ILE A 44 18.89 -3.67 -2.34
CA ILE A 44 17.71 -4.09 -3.14
C ILE A 44 17.97 -5.41 -3.89
N LEU A 45 19.16 -5.58 -4.48
CA LEU A 45 19.57 -6.82 -5.16
C LEU A 45 19.84 -8.01 -4.21
N LEU A 46 20.14 -7.76 -2.94
CA LEU A 46 20.18 -8.77 -1.88
C LEU A 46 18.76 -9.13 -1.41
N LEU A 47 17.88 -8.15 -1.22
CA LEU A 47 16.49 -8.36 -0.80
C LEU A 47 15.73 -9.24 -1.79
N GLY A 48 15.90 -9.00 -3.10
CA GLY A 48 15.34 -9.86 -4.14
C GLY A 48 15.87 -11.30 -4.14
N LYS A 49 17.04 -11.58 -3.53
CA LYS A 49 17.57 -12.94 -3.32
C LYS A 49 17.03 -13.58 -2.04
N VAL A 50 16.92 -12.82 -0.94
CA VAL A 50 16.37 -13.32 0.34
C VAL A 50 14.89 -13.72 0.17
N ASN A 51 14.08 -12.84 -0.43
CA ASN A 51 12.66 -13.09 -0.69
C ASN A 51 12.44 -14.37 -1.55
N LYS A 52 13.35 -14.63 -2.51
CA LYS A 52 13.30 -15.84 -3.35
C LYS A 52 13.64 -17.15 -2.61
N LYS A 53 14.40 -17.11 -1.52
CA LYS A 53 14.82 -18.33 -0.80
C LYS A 53 13.75 -18.82 0.20
N ILE A 54 12.93 -17.91 0.72
CA ILE A 54 11.80 -18.24 1.61
C ILE A 54 10.64 -18.87 0.84
N ARG A 55 10.28 -18.30 -0.33
CA ARG A 55 9.13 -18.72 -1.17
C ARG A 55 9.27 -20.07 -1.90
N ALA A 56 10.37 -20.80 -1.70
CA ALA A 56 10.72 -21.94 -2.56
C ALA A 56 9.86 -23.20 -2.32
N ASN A 57 9.28 -23.35 -1.13
CA ASN A 57 8.50 -24.53 -0.75
C ASN A 57 7.00 -24.23 -0.89
N HIS A 58 6.39 -24.72 -1.98
CA HIS A 58 4.95 -24.63 -2.28
C HIS A 58 4.35 -23.21 -2.17
N PRO A 59 4.55 -22.33 -3.18
CA PRO A 59 3.90 -21.02 -3.20
C PRO A 59 2.37 -21.20 -3.17
N SER A 60 1.72 -20.64 -2.15
CA SER A 60 0.25 -20.69 -2.06
C SER A 60 -0.40 -19.94 -3.23
N HIS A 61 -1.69 -20.20 -3.50
CA HIS A 61 -2.42 -19.47 -4.54
C HIS A 61 -2.36 -17.95 -4.32
N VAL A 62 -2.39 -17.51 -3.05
CA VAL A 62 -2.28 -16.10 -2.64
C VAL A 62 -0.96 -15.48 -3.10
N ASN A 63 0.15 -16.21 -2.98
CA ASN A 63 1.49 -15.74 -3.36
C ASN A 63 1.56 -15.46 -4.87
N VAL A 64 0.93 -16.32 -5.68
CA VAL A 64 0.83 -16.15 -7.14
C VAL A 64 0.00 -14.92 -7.52
N ILE A 65 -1.02 -14.57 -6.72
CA ILE A 65 -1.85 -13.38 -6.93
C ILE A 65 -1.09 -12.12 -6.51
N VAL A 66 -0.44 -12.13 -5.35
CA VAL A 66 0.44 -11.05 -4.87
C VAL A 66 1.54 -10.74 -5.89
N GLU A 67 2.23 -11.76 -6.42
CA GLU A 67 3.26 -11.56 -7.44
C GLU A 67 2.70 -10.96 -8.74
N LYS A 68 1.51 -11.40 -9.19
CA LYS A 68 0.81 -10.80 -10.34
C LYS A 68 0.39 -9.34 -10.10
N ILE A 69 0.06 -8.97 -8.86
CA ILE A 69 -0.26 -7.58 -8.48
C ILE A 69 1.01 -6.74 -8.40
N THR A 70 2.11 -7.24 -7.81
CA THR A 70 3.40 -6.54 -7.77
C THR A 70 3.97 -6.27 -9.18
N LEU A 71 3.67 -7.13 -10.16
CA LEU A 71 4.00 -6.88 -11.57
C LEU A 71 3.22 -5.71 -12.23
N LEU A 72 2.22 -5.14 -11.54
CA LEU A 72 1.50 -3.93 -11.98
C LEU A 72 2.14 -2.63 -11.46
N ASN A 73 3.27 -2.71 -10.74
CA ASN A 73 3.98 -1.55 -10.18
C ASN A 73 4.46 -0.58 -11.28
N ASN A 74 4.03 0.67 -11.20
CA ASN A 74 4.37 1.74 -12.14
C ASN A 74 5.69 2.45 -11.75
N PHE A 75 6.81 1.87 -12.19
CA PHE A 75 8.17 2.40 -11.97
C PHE A 75 8.43 3.79 -12.61
N ASN A 76 7.53 4.30 -13.46
CA ASN A 76 7.69 5.60 -14.12
C ASN A 76 7.20 6.79 -13.27
N LEU A 77 6.54 6.54 -12.13
CA LEU A 77 6.04 7.59 -11.24
C LEU A 77 7.17 8.29 -10.49
N LYS A 78 7.61 9.43 -11.04
CA LYS A 78 8.51 10.37 -10.39
C LYS A 78 7.73 11.15 -9.32
N GLY A 79 7.72 10.62 -8.09
CA GLY A 79 7.00 11.21 -6.95
C GLY A 79 7.31 12.70 -6.77
N ARG A 80 6.25 13.52 -6.60
CA ARG A 80 6.33 14.99 -6.56
C ARG A 80 6.11 15.61 -5.16
N ILE A 81 5.99 14.80 -4.11
CA ILE A 81 5.32 15.21 -2.86
C ILE A 81 6.13 14.87 -1.61
N GLY A 82 6.26 15.87 -0.72
CA GLY A 82 6.29 15.77 0.75
C GLY A 82 7.49 15.09 1.41
N GLY A 83 7.77 13.84 1.03
CA GLY A 83 8.42 12.84 1.87
C GLY A 83 7.45 11.72 2.24
N VAL A 84 7.88 10.84 3.14
CA VAL A 84 7.11 9.68 3.63
C VAL A 84 6.44 9.98 4.97
N TYR A 85 5.12 9.73 5.04
CA TYR A 85 4.34 9.74 6.27
C TYR A 85 4.34 8.34 6.89
N ILE A 86 4.56 8.22 8.20
CA ILE A 86 4.70 6.90 8.87
C ILE A 86 3.37 6.45 9.46
N SER A 87 2.87 7.15 10.50
CA SER A 87 1.55 6.92 11.06
C SER A 87 0.44 7.52 10.18
N THR A 88 -0.83 7.39 10.60
CA THR A 88 -1.88 8.33 10.18
C THR A 88 -1.89 9.56 11.10
N ASN A 89 -2.39 10.69 10.60
CA ASN A 89 -2.74 11.88 11.38
C ASN A 89 -4.26 12.11 11.44
N GLU A 90 -5.06 11.12 11.01
CA GLU A 90 -6.52 11.19 10.94
C GLU A 90 -7.18 11.03 12.32
N SER A 91 -8.25 11.78 12.56
CA SER A 91 -9.12 11.67 13.74
C SER A 91 -10.20 10.58 13.56
N ASN A 92 -10.94 10.24 14.61
CA ASN A 92 -11.93 9.14 14.67
C ASN A 92 -11.40 7.70 14.50
N THR A 93 -10.09 7.49 14.35
CA THR A 93 -9.45 6.16 14.21
C THR A 93 -9.91 5.10 15.23
N LYS A 94 -10.18 5.48 16.49
CA LYS A 94 -10.78 4.58 17.51
C LYS A 94 -12.16 4.08 17.08
N LYS A 95 -13.07 4.99 16.69
CA LYS A 95 -14.43 4.66 16.23
C LYS A 95 -14.41 3.81 14.96
N SER A 96 -13.48 4.08 14.05
CA SER A 96 -13.22 3.22 12.89
C SER A 96 -12.80 1.82 13.31
N SER A 97 -11.90 1.71 14.29
CA SER A 97 -11.41 0.42 14.81
C SER A 97 -12.51 -0.39 15.50
N GLU A 98 -13.36 0.27 16.29
CA GLU A 98 -14.55 -0.32 16.92
C GLU A 98 -15.54 -0.85 15.86
N PHE A 99 -15.79 -0.09 14.80
CA PHE A 99 -16.63 -0.55 13.69
C PHE A 99 -15.99 -1.72 12.93
N LEU A 100 -14.71 -1.61 12.56
CA LEU A 100 -14.01 -2.62 11.75
C LEU A 100 -13.85 -3.96 12.49
N SER A 101 -13.74 -3.94 13.81
CA SER A 101 -13.67 -5.15 14.65
C SER A 101 -15.04 -5.81 14.91
N THR A 102 -16.15 -5.06 14.80
CA THR A 102 -17.50 -5.54 15.12
C THR A 102 -18.39 -5.80 13.90
N TYR A 103 -18.10 -5.18 12.75
CA TYR A 103 -18.88 -5.38 11.52
C TYR A 103 -18.81 -6.85 11.05
N PRO A 104 -19.92 -7.46 10.55
CA PRO A 104 -19.89 -8.83 10.05
C PRO A 104 -18.76 -9.09 9.06
N SER A 105 -18.08 -10.23 9.20
CA SER A 105 -16.95 -10.60 8.37
C SER A 105 -17.38 -11.45 7.18
N THR A 106 -16.82 -11.14 6.00
CA THR A 106 -16.79 -12.11 4.90
C THR A 106 -15.71 -13.18 5.17
N LEU A 107 -15.79 -14.31 4.46
CA LEU A 107 -14.67 -15.24 4.31
C LEU A 107 -13.71 -14.71 3.22
N THR A 108 -12.43 -15.08 3.29
CA THR A 108 -11.37 -14.73 2.33
C THR A 108 -11.31 -13.24 1.97
N ARG A 109 -10.84 -12.42 2.91
CA ARG A 109 -10.80 -10.95 2.83
C ARG A 109 -9.49 -10.44 2.26
N CYS A 110 -9.56 -9.59 1.26
CA CYS A 110 -8.49 -8.70 0.86
C CYS A 110 -8.73 -7.29 1.43
N HIS A 111 -7.72 -6.73 2.10
CA HIS A 111 -7.62 -5.30 2.27
C HIS A 111 -7.04 -4.67 1.00
N VAL A 112 -7.61 -3.57 0.54
CA VAL A 112 -6.96 -2.67 -0.42
C VAL A 112 -6.87 -1.30 0.22
N GLY A 113 -5.72 -0.63 0.12
CA GLY A 113 -5.61 0.71 0.66
C GLY A 113 -4.39 1.47 0.17
N PHE A 114 -4.36 2.75 0.53
CA PHE A 114 -3.33 3.69 0.09
C PHE A 114 -2.57 4.30 1.26
N SER A 115 -1.42 4.94 1.03
CA SER A 115 -0.57 5.56 2.07
C SER A 115 0.19 4.56 2.97
N GLY A 116 0.71 5.03 4.12
CA GLY A 116 1.66 4.35 5.01
C GLY A 116 1.09 3.28 5.96
N TRP A 117 1.54 3.25 7.22
CA TRP A 117 1.30 2.12 8.14
C TRP A 117 -0.17 1.90 8.56
N HIS A 118 -1.07 2.86 8.37
CA HIS A 118 -2.47 2.68 8.82
C HIS A 118 -3.19 1.52 8.10
N ASN A 119 -2.76 1.17 6.89
CA ASN A 119 -3.18 -0.06 6.19
C ASN A 119 -2.91 -1.33 7.04
N LEU A 120 -1.82 -1.36 7.79
CA LEU A 120 -1.45 -2.48 8.65
C LEU A 120 -2.34 -2.54 9.91
N ASP A 121 -2.76 -1.39 10.46
CA ASP A 121 -3.78 -1.33 11.52
C ASP A 121 -5.08 -1.99 11.03
N ILE A 122 -5.56 -1.55 9.86
CA ILE A 122 -6.82 -2.04 9.27
C ILE A 122 -6.72 -3.55 9.00
N ILE A 123 -5.62 -4.03 8.42
CA ILE A 123 -5.35 -5.46 8.23
C ILE A 123 -5.38 -6.22 9.57
N ALA A 124 -4.76 -5.68 10.63
CA ALA A 124 -4.66 -6.34 11.93
C ALA A 124 -5.98 -6.35 12.72
N ILE A 125 -6.73 -5.25 12.69
CA ILE A 125 -8.06 -5.11 13.31
C ILE A 125 -9.07 -5.98 12.58
N ARG A 126 -9.13 -5.86 11.25
CA ARG A 126 -10.10 -6.55 10.40
C ARG A 126 -9.78 -8.04 10.18
N ARG A 127 -8.55 -8.45 10.52
CA ARG A 127 -7.96 -9.76 10.24
C ARG A 127 -8.04 -10.10 8.75
N SER A 128 -7.64 -9.16 7.89
CA SER A 128 -7.64 -9.37 6.44
C SER A 128 -6.69 -10.50 6.06
N ASP A 129 -7.15 -11.44 5.23
CA ASP A 129 -6.44 -12.66 4.84
C ASP A 129 -5.40 -12.40 3.72
N MET A 130 -5.47 -11.23 3.08
CA MET A 130 -4.53 -10.68 2.09
C MET A 130 -4.52 -9.14 2.17
N GLY A 131 -3.41 -8.50 1.79
CA GLY A 131 -3.31 -7.03 1.69
C GLY A 131 -2.74 -6.55 0.35
N VAL A 132 -3.27 -5.45 -0.17
CA VAL A 132 -2.70 -4.69 -1.30
C VAL A 132 -2.57 -3.23 -0.88
N ILE A 133 -1.34 -2.76 -0.71
CA ILE A 133 -1.03 -1.39 -0.30
C ILE A 133 -0.39 -0.65 -1.48
N CYS A 134 -0.94 0.53 -1.81
CA CYS A 134 -0.56 1.31 -2.97
C CYS A 134 -0.19 2.75 -2.60
N ASP A 135 0.80 3.33 -3.27
CA ASP A 135 1.08 4.77 -3.16
C ASP A 135 1.47 5.34 -4.52
N PHE A 136 1.20 6.62 -4.78
CA PHE A 136 1.75 7.30 -5.96
C PHE A 136 3.25 7.66 -5.73
N ASN A 137 3.69 7.75 -4.47
CA ASN A 137 5.04 8.07 -4.06
C ASN A 137 5.90 6.78 -3.93
N PRO A 138 6.90 6.56 -4.80
CA PRO A 138 7.77 5.39 -4.70
C PRO A 138 8.61 5.35 -3.42
N GLN A 139 8.84 6.49 -2.74
CA GLN A 139 9.56 6.50 -1.45
C GLN A 139 8.75 5.81 -0.35
N ASN A 140 7.41 5.93 -0.35
CA ASN A 140 6.58 5.24 0.64
C ASN A 140 6.55 3.72 0.39
N LYS A 141 6.54 3.29 -0.87
CA LYS A 141 6.74 1.87 -1.22
C LYS A 141 8.07 1.34 -0.66
N ILE A 142 9.17 2.06 -0.84
CA ILE A 142 10.49 1.67 -0.30
C ILE A 142 10.47 1.59 1.23
N PHE A 143 9.81 2.54 1.90
CA PHE A 143 9.61 2.53 3.35
C PHE A 143 8.78 1.31 3.81
N LEU A 144 7.71 0.96 3.08
CA LEU A 144 6.89 -0.22 3.36
C LEU A 144 7.64 -1.54 3.08
N GLU A 145 8.46 -1.60 2.03
CA GLU A 145 9.33 -2.77 1.76
C GLU A 145 10.34 -2.97 2.90
N GLN A 146 10.95 -1.89 3.39
CA GLN A 146 11.84 -1.93 4.56
C GLN A 146 11.09 -2.29 5.86
N THR A 147 9.84 -1.84 5.99
CA THR A 147 8.94 -2.20 7.11
C THR A 147 8.75 -3.72 7.14
N LEU A 148 8.39 -4.35 6.02
CA LEU A 148 8.21 -5.80 5.96
C LEU A 148 9.53 -6.56 6.20
N GLU A 149 10.66 -6.08 5.67
CA GLU A 149 11.98 -6.68 5.97
C GLU A 149 12.34 -6.66 7.46
N CYS A 150 12.14 -5.52 8.13
CA CYS A 150 12.39 -5.38 9.57
C CYS A 150 11.42 -6.24 10.40
N LEU A 151 10.16 -6.33 9.98
CA LEU A 151 9.11 -7.14 10.62
C LEU A 151 9.46 -8.64 10.62
N LEU A 152 9.91 -9.16 9.47
CA LEU A 152 10.32 -10.56 9.34
C LEU A 152 11.54 -10.90 10.21
N ARG A 153 12.48 -9.96 10.39
CA ARG A 153 13.70 -10.17 11.18
C ARG A 153 13.56 -9.96 12.69
N SER A 154 12.46 -9.40 13.17
CA SER A 154 12.30 -9.03 14.58
C SER A 154 11.47 -10.07 15.33
N GLU A 155 11.90 -10.51 16.50
CA GLU A 155 11.15 -11.50 17.28
C GLU A 155 9.94 -10.86 17.97
N SER A 156 10.11 -9.62 18.47
CA SER A 156 9.05 -8.80 19.07
C SER A 156 8.82 -7.46 18.36
N ARG A 157 7.70 -6.80 18.73
CA ARG A 157 7.34 -5.45 18.25
C ARG A 157 8.30 -4.37 18.75
N GLU A 158 8.91 -4.54 19.93
CA GLU A 158 9.95 -3.64 20.47
C GLU A 158 11.26 -3.75 19.65
N GLU A 159 11.64 -4.96 19.24
CA GLU A 159 12.78 -5.16 18.34
C GLU A 159 12.54 -4.59 16.94
N PHE A 160 11.31 -4.75 16.43
CA PHE A 160 10.89 -4.13 15.19
C PHE A 160 10.98 -2.61 15.26
N VAL A 161 10.47 -2.00 16.34
CA VAL A 161 10.56 -0.56 16.59
C VAL A 161 12.02 -0.11 16.73
N LYS A 162 12.86 -0.85 17.45
CA LYS A 162 14.32 -0.60 17.53
C LYS A 162 14.98 -0.60 16.14
N SER A 163 14.62 -1.56 15.29
CA SER A 163 15.14 -1.72 13.93
C SER A 163 14.66 -0.59 12.99
N MET A 164 13.36 -0.27 12.98
CA MET A 164 12.82 0.82 12.16
C MET A 164 13.30 2.20 12.64
N ARG A 165 13.46 2.42 13.96
CA ARG A 165 14.06 3.66 14.51
C ARG A 165 15.52 3.83 14.08
N LYS A 166 16.28 2.74 13.95
CA LYS A 166 17.63 2.77 13.35
C LYS A 166 17.54 3.14 11.86
N TYR A 167 16.68 2.44 11.10
CA TYR A 167 16.53 2.68 9.67
C TYR A 167 16.16 4.15 9.35
N VAL A 168 15.13 4.73 9.97
CA VAL A 168 14.73 6.13 9.64
C VAL A 168 15.74 7.18 10.10
N LYS A 169 16.68 6.83 10.98
CA LYS A 169 17.82 7.69 11.35
C LYS A 169 18.97 7.62 10.33
N GLU A 170 19.12 6.48 9.66
CA GLU A 170 20.22 6.20 8.72
C GLU A 170 19.80 6.32 7.24
N SER A 171 18.50 6.42 6.96
CA SER A 171 17.94 6.51 5.61
C SER A 171 18.06 7.90 5.00
N ALA A 172 18.28 7.95 3.69
CA ALA A 172 18.26 9.18 2.89
C ALA A 172 16.84 9.59 2.42
N ILE A 173 15.79 8.92 2.90
CA ILE A 173 14.40 9.29 2.62
C ILE A 173 14.01 10.51 3.45
N THR A 174 13.41 11.52 2.81
CA THR A 174 12.73 12.62 3.51
C THR A 174 11.46 12.09 4.17
N PHE A 175 11.32 12.30 5.48
CA PHE A 175 10.08 11.97 6.19
C PHE A 175 9.22 13.21 6.40
N SER A 176 7.93 13.09 6.10
CA SER A 176 6.92 14.11 6.31
C SER A 176 6.42 14.03 7.75
N PRO A 177 6.45 15.12 8.54
CA PRO A 177 5.98 15.09 9.92
C PRO A 177 4.45 14.99 9.99
N ASN A 178 3.93 13.94 10.64
CA ASN A 178 2.49 13.72 10.83
C ASN A 178 1.81 14.60 11.90
N VAL A 179 2.49 15.63 12.40
CA VAL A 179 1.91 16.56 13.37
C VAL A 179 0.94 17.52 12.70
N SER A 180 -0.30 17.61 13.21
CA SER A 180 -1.19 18.73 12.91
C SER A 180 -0.55 20.05 13.40
N ASP A 181 -1.00 21.18 12.88
CA ASP A 181 -0.36 22.47 13.20
C ASP A 181 -0.48 22.84 14.69
N GLU A 182 -1.47 22.27 15.39
CA GLU A 182 -1.66 22.39 16.85
C GLU A 182 -0.54 21.68 17.65
N PHE A 183 0.10 20.65 17.09
CA PHE A 183 1.27 20.00 17.70
C PHE A 183 2.61 20.70 17.37
N ARG A 184 2.62 21.84 16.65
CA ARG A 184 3.87 22.58 16.35
C ARG A 184 4.62 23.08 17.58
N GLU A 185 3.99 23.20 18.73
CA GLU A 185 4.67 23.59 19.98
C GLU A 185 5.50 22.44 20.58
N TYR A 186 5.16 21.17 20.29
CA TYR A 186 5.95 19.98 20.66
C TYR A 186 7.22 19.78 19.81
N LYS A 187 7.66 20.80 19.04
CA LYS A 187 8.76 20.70 18.06
C LYS A 187 10.13 20.34 18.62
N LYS A 188 10.39 20.48 19.93
CA LYS A 188 11.65 20.03 20.54
C LYS A 188 11.66 18.52 20.79
N GLY A 189 11.94 17.75 19.73
CA GLY A 189 12.27 16.32 19.83
C GLY A 189 11.36 15.37 19.04
N TYR A 190 10.26 15.86 18.45
CA TYR A 190 9.46 15.03 17.55
C TYR A 190 10.25 14.70 16.28
N SER A 191 10.53 13.42 16.07
CA SER A 191 11.29 12.89 14.95
C SER A 191 10.62 11.62 14.41
N PRO A 192 10.93 11.16 13.18
CA PRO A 192 10.39 9.91 12.63
C PRO A 192 10.61 8.71 13.57
N GLY A 193 11.73 8.68 14.30
CA GLY A 193 12.02 7.65 15.29
C GLY A 193 11.16 7.74 16.57
N GLU A 194 10.61 8.92 16.91
CA GLU A 194 9.65 9.07 18.02
C GLU A 194 8.21 8.86 17.57
N GLU A 195 7.88 9.14 16.31
CA GLU A 195 6.62 8.74 15.67
C GLU A 195 6.48 7.20 15.71
N ILE A 196 7.48 6.47 15.20
CA ILE A 196 7.54 5.00 15.27
C ILE A 196 7.44 4.47 16.71
N ARG A 197 8.06 5.15 17.69
CA ARG A 197 8.03 4.69 19.09
C ARG A 197 6.64 4.83 19.72
N ARG A 198 5.85 5.84 19.33
CA ARG A 198 4.51 6.09 19.87
C ARG A 198 3.50 5.01 19.44
N GLU A 199 3.73 4.35 18.31
CA GLU A 199 2.87 3.28 17.80
C GLU A 199 2.69 2.11 18.78
N LEU A 200 3.70 1.79 19.59
CA LEU A 200 3.62 0.75 20.64
C LEU A 200 2.54 1.02 21.71
N ALA A 201 2.04 2.26 21.79
CA ALA A 201 1.05 2.73 22.74
C ALA A 201 -0.15 3.45 22.08
N ARG A 202 -0.22 3.52 20.73
CA ARG A 202 -1.37 4.09 20.04
C ARG A 202 -2.49 3.05 19.96
N GLU A 203 -3.63 3.37 20.55
CA GLU A 203 -4.84 2.52 20.46
C GLU A 203 -5.19 2.22 18.99
N GLY A 204 -5.47 0.95 18.69
CA GLY A 204 -5.74 0.47 17.33
C GLY A 204 -4.50 0.25 16.46
N SER A 205 -3.29 0.68 16.85
CA SER A 205 -2.08 0.42 16.08
C SER A 205 -1.81 -1.09 15.98
N TRP A 206 -1.36 -1.56 14.82
CA TRP A 206 -0.88 -2.95 14.67
C TRP A 206 0.32 -3.30 15.58
N LEU A 207 0.99 -2.28 16.13
CA LEU A 207 2.07 -2.41 17.11
C LEU A 207 1.61 -2.27 18.57
N SER A 208 0.33 -2.04 18.83
CA SER A 208 -0.19 -1.86 20.20
C SER A 208 -0.27 -3.18 20.99
N SER A 209 -0.28 -4.34 20.31
CA SER A 209 -0.29 -5.66 20.94
C SER A 209 0.48 -6.72 20.14
N ASP A 210 1.05 -7.70 20.83
CA ASP A 210 1.79 -8.81 20.20
C ASP A 210 0.89 -9.64 19.27
N ALA A 211 -0.39 -9.81 19.62
CA ALA A 211 -1.38 -10.55 18.83
C ALA A 211 -1.82 -9.85 17.53
N GLN A 212 -1.49 -8.56 17.36
CA GLN A 212 -1.60 -7.83 16.09
C GLN A 212 -0.26 -7.85 15.35
N PHE A 213 0.85 -7.61 16.05
CA PHE A 213 2.20 -7.66 15.47
C PHE A 213 2.49 -9.01 14.80
N GLN A 214 2.29 -10.14 15.50
CA GLN A 214 2.52 -11.47 14.94
C GLN A 214 1.55 -11.80 13.80
N TYR A 215 0.34 -11.22 13.79
CA TYR A 215 -0.62 -11.41 12.70
C TYR A 215 -0.15 -10.73 11.40
N VAL A 216 0.31 -9.49 11.48
CA VAL A 216 0.90 -8.79 10.32
C VAL A 216 2.23 -9.45 9.91
N LYS A 217 3.02 -9.95 10.88
CA LYS A 217 4.25 -10.71 10.60
C LYS A 217 3.98 -11.99 9.80
N ASN A 218 2.99 -12.79 10.20
CA ASN A 218 2.63 -14.02 9.50
C ASN A 218 2.14 -13.72 8.07
N LEU A 219 1.30 -12.70 7.88
CA LEU A 219 0.90 -12.26 6.53
C LEU A 219 2.09 -11.81 5.67
N ALA A 220 3.11 -11.19 6.26
CA ALA A 220 4.33 -10.80 5.55
C ALA A 220 5.19 -12.02 5.19
N ASP A 221 5.32 -13.01 6.09
CA ASP A 221 6.17 -14.19 5.92
C ASP A 221 5.57 -15.18 4.91
N GLU A 222 4.27 -15.41 5.01
CA GLU A 222 3.47 -16.15 4.02
C GLU A 222 3.43 -15.44 2.66
N GLY A 223 3.89 -14.19 2.56
CA GLY A 223 3.99 -13.42 1.31
C GLY A 223 2.65 -12.88 0.81
N LYS A 224 1.71 -12.62 1.71
CA LYS A 224 0.30 -12.22 1.44
C LYS A 224 0.06 -10.70 1.37
N ILE A 225 1.13 -9.90 1.40
CA ILE A 225 1.06 -8.43 1.27
C ILE A 225 1.72 -8.00 -0.04
N ALA A 226 0.93 -7.42 -0.96
CA ALA A 226 1.42 -6.79 -2.18
C ALA A 226 1.67 -5.29 -1.93
N LEU A 227 2.88 -4.83 -2.26
CA LEU A 227 3.25 -3.40 -2.23
C LEU A 227 3.47 -2.90 -3.66
N ILE A 228 2.78 -1.84 -4.07
CA ILE A 228 2.90 -1.24 -5.41
C ILE A 228 2.96 0.30 -5.37
N THR A 229 3.60 0.87 -6.40
CA THR A 229 3.51 2.28 -6.72
C THR A 229 2.60 2.46 -7.93
N GLU A 230 1.51 3.22 -7.82
CA GLU A 230 0.59 3.53 -8.92
C GLU A 230 -0.26 4.78 -8.60
N ASP A 231 -0.66 5.52 -9.64
CA ASP A 231 -1.61 6.64 -9.53
C ASP A 231 -3.04 6.10 -9.47
N ILE A 232 -3.81 6.46 -8.43
CA ILE A 232 -5.20 6.01 -8.23
C ILE A 232 -6.11 6.26 -9.44
N ARG A 233 -5.78 7.26 -10.27
CA ARG A 233 -6.52 7.61 -11.49
C ARG A 233 -6.28 6.62 -12.64
N ASN A 234 -5.33 5.68 -12.51
CA ASN A 234 -5.13 4.59 -13.46
C ASN A 234 -6.13 3.45 -13.23
N THR A 235 -7.41 3.72 -13.49
CA THR A 235 -8.51 2.76 -13.39
C THR A 235 -8.26 1.45 -14.15
N LYS A 236 -7.43 1.46 -15.21
CA LYS A 236 -7.06 0.24 -15.95
C LYS A 236 -6.15 -0.69 -15.13
N THR A 237 -5.30 -0.16 -14.26
CA THR A 237 -4.53 -0.95 -13.29
C THR A 237 -5.43 -1.47 -12.18
N PHE A 238 -6.25 -0.64 -11.54
CA PHE A 238 -7.10 -1.10 -10.43
C PHE A 238 -8.19 -2.10 -10.86
N LYS A 239 -8.74 -1.98 -12.08
CA LYS A 239 -9.58 -3.03 -12.67
C LYS A 239 -8.84 -4.36 -12.86
N LYS A 240 -7.53 -4.37 -13.13
CA LYS A 240 -6.73 -5.62 -13.12
C LYS A 240 -6.53 -6.15 -11.71
N ILE A 241 -6.26 -5.29 -10.73
CA ILE A 241 -6.07 -5.69 -9.32
C ILE A 241 -7.34 -6.37 -8.79
N ALA A 242 -8.51 -5.74 -8.94
CA ALA A 242 -9.79 -6.34 -8.53
C ALA A 242 -10.04 -7.70 -9.20
N ASN A 243 -9.78 -7.80 -10.51
CA ASN A 243 -9.89 -9.07 -11.25
C ASN A 243 -8.86 -10.13 -10.84
N LEU A 244 -7.70 -9.75 -10.29
CA LEU A 244 -6.71 -10.69 -9.75
C LEU A 244 -7.10 -11.18 -8.36
N VAL A 245 -7.60 -10.28 -7.50
CA VAL A 245 -8.12 -10.60 -6.16
C VAL A 245 -9.34 -11.52 -6.26
N ALA A 246 -10.32 -11.19 -7.11
CA ALA A 246 -11.51 -12.01 -7.32
C ALA A 246 -11.20 -13.39 -7.93
N LYS A 247 -10.18 -13.50 -8.79
CA LYS A 247 -9.68 -14.79 -9.31
C LYS A 247 -8.91 -15.62 -8.28
N GLY A 248 -8.68 -15.07 -7.09
CA GLY A 248 -8.15 -15.77 -5.93
C GLY A 248 -9.19 -16.24 -4.93
N ASP A 249 -10.48 -16.10 -5.27
CA ASP A 249 -11.62 -16.31 -4.36
C ASP A 249 -11.59 -15.37 -3.13
N PHE A 250 -10.93 -14.21 -3.26
CA PHE A 250 -10.93 -13.15 -2.26
C PHE A 250 -11.98 -12.07 -2.58
N LYS A 251 -12.65 -11.57 -1.53
CA LYS A 251 -13.46 -10.34 -1.58
C LYS A 251 -12.65 -9.14 -1.11
N ILE A 252 -12.82 -7.98 -1.74
CA ILE A 252 -12.29 -6.71 -1.20
C ILE A 252 -13.24 -6.28 -0.07
N ASP A 253 -12.83 -6.54 1.17
CA ASP A 253 -13.65 -6.33 2.38
C ASP A 253 -13.45 -4.91 2.94
N THR A 254 -12.24 -4.36 2.81
CA THR A 254 -11.91 -2.97 3.18
C THR A 254 -11.21 -2.24 2.05
N LEU A 255 -11.59 -0.97 1.83
CA LEU A 255 -10.97 -0.06 0.88
C LEU A 255 -10.62 1.28 1.56
N TYR A 256 -9.35 1.48 1.93
CA TYR A 256 -8.88 2.70 2.60
C TYR A 256 -8.30 3.72 1.62
N LEU A 257 -8.96 4.88 1.52
CA LEU A 257 -8.65 5.93 0.55
C LEU A 257 -7.87 7.12 1.15
N SER A 258 -7.71 7.14 2.48
CA SER A 258 -7.20 8.31 3.23
C SER A 258 -7.87 9.61 2.73
N ASN A 259 -7.10 10.66 2.47
CA ASN A 259 -7.58 11.97 2.00
C ASN A 259 -7.32 12.21 0.49
N ILE A 260 -7.10 11.17 -0.31
CA ILE A 260 -6.61 11.26 -1.71
C ILE A 260 -7.56 12.06 -2.62
N CYS A 261 -8.86 11.98 -2.37
CA CYS A 261 -9.90 12.77 -3.01
C CYS A 261 -9.61 14.28 -3.04
N HIS A 262 -8.97 14.85 -2.02
CA HIS A 262 -8.62 16.28 -1.95
C HIS A 262 -7.51 16.73 -2.90
N TYR A 263 -6.98 15.82 -3.72
CA TYR A 263 -5.96 16.07 -4.71
C TYR A 263 -6.48 15.89 -6.15
N MET A 264 -7.77 15.58 -6.33
CA MET A 264 -8.42 15.51 -7.65
C MET A 264 -8.75 16.95 -8.09
N GLN A 265 -8.01 17.46 -9.08
CA GLN A 265 -8.02 18.91 -9.37
C GLN A 265 -9.14 19.35 -10.31
N ASP A 266 -9.69 18.42 -11.09
CA ASP A 266 -10.74 18.67 -12.08
C ASP A 266 -11.73 17.49 -12.16
N GLU A 267 -12.81 17.66 -12.92
CA GLU A 267 -13.85 16.66 -13.13
C GLU A 267 -13.30 15.35 -13.72
N THR A 268 -12.29 15.43 -14.59
CA THR A 268 -11.68 14.28 -15.26
C THR A 268 -10.78 13.46 -14.32
N ASP A 269 -10.15 14.09 -13.34
CA ASP A 269 -9.49 13.42 -12.21
C ASP A 269 -10.50 12.76 -11.27
N GLN A 270 -11.57 13.48 -10.92
CA GLN A 270 -12.65 12.98 -10.10
C GLN A 270 -13.33 11.75 -10.72
N GLU A 271 -13.69 11.79 -12.00
CA GLU A 271 -14.26 10.65 -12.74
C GLU A 271 -13.37 9.40 -12.68
N LYS A 272 -12.05 9.56 -12.89
CA LYS A 272 -11.09 8.45 -12.83
C LYS A 272 -11.01 7.87 -11.41
N PHE A 273 -10.96 8.73 -10.38
CA PHE A 273 -10.97 8.31 -8.98
C PHE A 273 -12.24 7.51 -8.65
N ILE A 274 -13.44 8.02 -8.98
CA ILE A 274 -14.72 7.31 -8.80
C ILE A 274 -14.70 5.99 -9.57
N SER A 275 -14.21 5.96 -10.82
CA SER A 275 -14.16 4.76 -11.66
C SER A 275 -13.19 3.70 -11.11
N THR A 276 -12.13 4.12 -10.42
CA THR A 276 -11.23 3.25 -9.64
C THR A 276 -11.89 2.74 -8.36
N VAL A 277 -12.53 3.60 -7.57
CA VAL A 277 -13.24 3.17 -6.34
C VAL A 277 -14.34 2.16 -6.68
N LYS A 278 -15.14 2.42 -7.73
CA LYS A 278 -16.15 1.49 -8.28
C LYS A 278 -15.57 0.20 -8.86
N ALA A 279 -14.30 0.17 -9.21
CA ALA A 279 -13.63 -1.04 -9.69
C ALA A 279 -13.12 -1.94 -8.55
N LEU A 280 -12.86 -1.36 -7.37
CA LEU A 280 -12.35 -2.05 -6.20
C LEU A 280 -13.46 -2.45 -5.22
N ALA A 281 -14.49 -1.62 -5.07
CA ALA A 281 -15.59 -1.85 -4.14
C ALA A 281 -16.69 -2.76 -4.72
N ASN A 282 -17.09 -3.77 -3.95
CA ASN A 282 -18.33 -4.53 -4.10
C ASN A 282 -19.34 -4.07 -3.03
N GLU A 283 -20.57 -4.61 -3.00
CA GLU A 283 -21.61 -4.17 -2.05
C GLU A 283 -21.24 -4.27 -0.57
N GLU A 284 -20.44 -5.27 -0.22
CA GLU A 284 -20.02 -5.56 1.17
C GLU A 284 -18.75 -4.77 1.57
N THR A 285 -18.07 -4.10 0.63
CA THR A 285 -16.84 -3.36 0.91
C THR A 285 -17.09 -2.20 1.87
N ILE A 286 -16.33 -2.20 2.97
CA ILE A 286 -16.20 -1.08 3.90
C ILE A 286 -15.19 -0.10 3.31
N ILE A 287 -15.67 1.05 2.84
CA ILE A 287 -14.83 2.16 2.39
C ILE A 287 -14.47 3.03 3.60
N ILE A 288 -13.18 3.31 3.75
CA ILE A 288 -12.62 4.15 4.82
C ILE A 288 -12.06 5.40 4.13
N ASN A 289 -12.74 6.53 4.26
CA ASN A 289 -12.38 7.79 3.60
C ASN A 289 -12.12 8.88 4.64
N CYS A 290 -11.31 9.89 4.31
CA CYS A 290 -10.91 10.92 5.27
C CYS A 290 -11.08 12.33 4.69
N PRO A 291 -12.33 12.81 4.56
CA PRO A 291 -12.60 14.13 4.01
C PRO A 291 -12.02 15.25 4.89
N LYS A 292 -11.50 16.30 4.24
CA LYS A 292 -11.27 17.61 4.85
C LYS A 292 -12.62 18.23 5.13
N LEU A 293 -12.77 18.75 6.34
CA LEU A 293 -13.97 19.46 6.75
C LEU A 293 -14.04 20.81 6.02
N GLN A 294 -15.02 20.99 5.14
CA GLN A 294 -15.20 22.22 4.37
C GLN A 294 -15.24 23.46 5.28
N GLY A 295 -14.64 24.56 4.81
CA GLY A 295 -14.54 25.82 5.57
C GLY A 295 -13.55 25.82 6.74
N LYS A 296 -12.91 24.69 7.09
CA LYS A 296 -11.90 24.64 8.17
C LYS A 296 -10.48 24.93 7.66
N ARG A 297 -9.63 25.46 8.56
CA ARG A 297 -8.21 25.67 8.29
C ARG A 297 -7.49 24.32 8.10
N HIS A 298 -6.40 24.33 7.32
CA HIS A 298 -5.47 23.21 7.13
C HIS A 298 -4.86 22.62 8.42
N THR A 299 -5.15 23.21 9.59
CA THR A 299 -4.58 22.85 10.89
C THR A 299 -5.25 21.64 11.55
N GLN A 300 -6.49 21.31 11.19
CA GLN A 300 -7.22 20.20 11.81
C GLN A 300 -6.96 18.87 11.12
N ALA A 301 -6.91 17.80 11.92
CA ALA A 301 -6.86 16.43 11.43
C ALA A 301 -8.07 16.13 10.51
N PRO A 302 -7.88 15.41 9.38
CA PRO A 302 -9.00 14.89 8.60
C PRO A 302 -9.70 13.80 9.41
N ASN A 303 -11.03 13.85 9.48
CA ASN A 303 -11.82 12.85 10.18
C ASN A 303 -11.91 11.57 9.34
N GLN A 304 -11.63 10.40 9.94
CA GLN A 304 -12.05 9.15 9.33
C GLN A 304 -13.57 9.03 9.32
N GLU A 305 -14.09 8.61 8.17
CA GLU A 305 -15.48 8.27 7.92
C GLU A 305 -15.57 6.87 7.29
N ILE A 306 -16.58 6.12 7.72
CA ILE A 306 -16.82 4.74 7.31
C ILE A 306 -18.10 4.70 6.48
N LEU A 307 -17.98 4.23 5.24
CA LEU A 307 -19.08 4.12 4.28
C LEU A 307 -19.20 2.66 3.82
N LEU A 308 -20.41 2.11 3.73
CA LEU A 308 -20.63 0.83 3.08
C LEU A 308 -20.91 1.07 1.60
N ALA A 309 -20.20 0.37 0.72
CA ALA A 309 -20.27 0.64 -0.72
C ALA A 309 -21.67 0.41 -1.33
N LYS A 310 -22.49 -0.47 -0.76
CA LYS A 310 -23.92 -0.60 -1.11
C LYS A 310 -24.73 0.69 -0.88
N ASP A 311 -24.40 1.47 0.15
CA ASP A 311 -25.10 2.72 0.52
C ASP A 311 -24.75 3.90 -0.43
N LEU A 312 -23.88 3.64 -1.43
CA LEU A 312 -23.46 4.56 -2.49
C LEU A 312 -24.02 4.16 -3.87
N LYS A 313 -24.79 3.07 -3.95
CA LYS A 313 -25.51 2.69 -5.17
C LYS A 313 -26.60 3.72 -5.48
N GLY A 314 -26.65 4.19 -6.71
CA GLY A 314 -27.56 5.25 -7.15
C GLY A 314 -27.17 6.67 -6.73
N ASN A 315 -26.42 6.84 -5.64
CA ASN A 315 -25.96 8.15 -5.17
C ASN A 315 -24.44 8.32 -5.32
N HIS A 316 -24.02 8.71 -6.53
CA HIS A 316 -22.62 8.98 -6.85
C HIS A 316 -22.16 10.37 -6.43
N SER A 317 -23.08 11.35 -6.36
CA SER A 317 -22.75 12.66 -5.82
C SER A 317 -22.34 12.52 -4.35
N LYS A 318 -22.98 11.65 -3.56
CA LYS A 318 -22.55 11.35 -2.18
C LYS A 318 -21.10 10.84 -2.08
N LEU A 319 -20.60 10.03 -3.01
CA LEU A 319 -19.17 9.65 -2.98
C LEU A 319 -18.25 10.87 -3.23
N LEU A 320 -18.69 11.87 -4.00
CA LEU A 320 -17.98 13.13 -4.17
C LEU A 320 -18.18 14.07 -2.98
N GLU A 321 -19.41 14.35 -2.56
CA GLU A 321 -19.78 15.19 -1.41
C GLU A 321 -19.10 14.74 -0.10
N THR A 322 -18.87 13.42 0.07
CA THR A 322 -18.21 12.83 1.24
C THR A 322 -16.70 12.64 1.03
N ALA A 323 -16.11 13.27 0.00
CA ALA A 323 -14.69 13.10 -0.35
C ALA A 323 -14.00 14.37 -0.88
N CYS A 324 -14.66 15.22 -1.66
CA CYS A 324 -14.08 16.40 -2.30
C CYS A 324 -14.50 17.69 -1.59
#